data_AF-E9GY00-F1
#
_entry.id   AF-E9GY00-F1
#
_cell.length_a   1.000
_cell.length_b   1.000
_cell.length_c   1.000
_cell.angle_alpha   90.00
_cell.angle_beta   90.00
_cell.angle_gamma   90.00
#
_symmetry.space_group_name_H-M   'P 1'
#
loop_
_entity.id
_entity.type
_entity.pdbx_description
1 polymer ?
#
loop_
_entity_poly.entity_id
_entity_poly.type
_entity_poly.pdbx_seq_one_letter_code
_entity_poly.pdbx_strand_id
1 'polypeptide(L)'
;MANQMIENHLKDVNHVPKFDGTNFREWSYELRLILQQLGLLGLVEARVGHTLPDEIRDNPDDPELITNAAQIDTWILRDVTCRNYIFATLTKPMKEGLYSCDTAAAMWTKLDSQYRLRAAENLHLLWQEFYDFSHQPGMLNFIMHN
;
A
#
# COMPACT_ATOMS: atom_id res chain seq x y z
N MET A 1 -24.27 -22.48 -5.95
CA MET A 1 -23.92 -21.22 -5.30
C MET A 1 -22.87 -21.55 -4.25
N ALA A 2 -21.60 -21.25 -4.52
CA ALA A 2 -20.56 -21.49 -3.52
C ALA A 2 -20.75 -20.46 -2.41
N ASN A 3 -21.08 -20.92 -1.21
CA ASN A 3 -20.88 -20.14 0.00
C ASN A 3 -19.39 -19.81 0.05
N GLN A 4 -19.04 -18.61 -0.40
CA GLN A 4 -17.71 -18.07 -0.18
C GLN A 4 -17.66 -17.75 1.31
N MET A 5 -17.24 -18.75 2.09
CA MET A 5 -17.00 -18.58 3.51
C MET A 5 -16.16 -17.31 3.67
N ILE A 6 -16.66 -16.36 4.46
CA ILE A 6 -15.85 -15.25 4.94
C ILE A 6 -14.87 -15.88 5.93
N GLU A 7 -13.85 -16.56 5.41
CA GLU A 7 -12.71 -16.96 6.21
C GLU A 7 -12.09 -15.68 6.75
N ASN A 8 -11.85 -15.64 8.06
CA ASN A 8 -11.22 -14.49 8.68
C ASN A 8 -9.74 -14.48 8.30
N HIS A 9 -9.48 -13.98 7.09
CA HIS A 9 -8.17 -14.02 6.48
C HIS A 9 -7.17 -13.04 7.11
N LEU A 10 -7.58 -12.22 8.09
CA LEU A 10 -6.69 -11.32 8.82
C LEU A 10 -5.53 -12.06 9.51
N LYS A 11 -5.69 -13.36 9.79
CA LYS A 11 -4.59 -14.18 10.30
C LYS A 11 -3.42 -14.31 9.32
N ASP A 12 -3.70 -14.24 8.02
CA ASP A 12 -2.69 -14.37 6.96
C ASP A 12 -1.68 -13.24 7.01
N VAL A 13 -2.04 -12.08 7.57
CA VAL A 13 -1.15 -10.91 7.69
C VAL A 13 -0.60 -10.69 9.10
N ASN A 14 -0.83 -11.62 10.04
CA ASN A 14 -0.34 -11.47 11.41
C ASN A 14 1.19 -11.49 11.52
N HIS A 15 1.86 -12.18 10.61
CA HIS A 15 3.32 -12.27 10.56
C HIS A 15 3.96 -11.05 9.91
N VAL A 16 3.19 -10.25 9.15
CA VAL A 16 3.68 -9.05 8.48
C VAL A 16 4.03 -8.00 9.55
N PRO A 17 5.25 -7.43 9.53
CA PRO A 17 5.63 -6.40 10.49
C PRO A 17 4.68 -5.21 10.37
N LYS A 18 4.31 -4.60 11.50
CA LYS A 18 3.45 -3.40 11.44
C LYS A 18 4.22 -2.27 10.78
N PHE A 19 3.60 -1.61 9.81
CA PHE A 19 4.16 -0.41 9.21
C PHE A 19 4.07 0.77 10.19
N ASP A 20 5.22 1.34 10.50
CA ASP A 20 5.37 2.48 11.43
C ASP A 20 5.86 3.76 10.74
N GLY A 21 6.12 3.71 9.43
CA GLY A 21 6.69 4.81 8.66
C GLY A 21 8.16 4.63 8.30
N THR A 22 8.87 3.69 8.93
CA THR A 22 10.32 3.50 8.73
C THR A 22 10.65 2.25 7.92
N ASN A 23 9.81 1.22 7.99
CA ASN A 23 10.01 -0.10 7.37
C ASN A 23 9.23 -0.29 6.06
N PHE A 24 8.98 0.78 5.29
CA PHE A 24 8.09 0.75 4.12
C PHE A 24 8.48 -0.33 3.10
N ARG A 25 9.78 -0.48 2.80
CA ARG A 25 10.27 -1.44 1.79
C ARG A 25 9.95 -2.89 2.16
N GLU A 26 10.20 -3.28 3.41
CA GLU A 26 9.96 -4.63 3.91
C GLU A 26 8.46 -4.91 3.99
N TRP A 27 7.72 -4.02 4.68
CA TRP A 27 6.27 -4.14 4.84
C TRP A 27 5.54 -4.22 3.49
N SER A 28 5.86 -3.31 2.56
CA SER A 28 5.18 -3.26 1.26
C SER A 28 5.48 -4.50 0.41
N TYR A 29 6.68 -5.08 0.54
CA TYR A 29 7.03 -6.29 -0.17
C TYR A 29 6.25 -7.50 0.36
N GLU A 30 6.23 -7.71 1.68
CA GLU A 30 5.51 -8.84 2.30
C GLU A 30 4.00 -8.76 2.06
N LEU A 31 3.40 -7.58 2.24
CA LEU A 31 1.97 -7.42 2.00
C LEU A 31 1.60 -7.67 0.54
N ARG A 32 2.44 -7.26 -0.43
CA ARG A 32 2.22 -7.56 -1.85
C ARG A 32 2.27 -9.05 -2.15
N LEU A 33 3.17 -9.82 -1.52
CA LEU A 33 3.23 -11.27 -1.70
C LEU A 33 1.91 -11.94 -1.27
N ILE A 34 1.37 -11.54 -0.13
CA ILE A 34 0.08 -12.06 0.37
C ILE A 34 -1.05 -11.68 -0.57
N LEU A 35 -1.14 -10.40 -0.97
CA LEU A 35 -2.16 -9.93 -1.90
C LEU A 35 -2.03 -10.62 -3.28
N GLN A 36 -0.83 -10.96 -3.71
CA GLN A 36 -0.59 -11.70 -4.94
C GLN A 36 -1.10 -13.14 -4.83
N GLN A 37 -0.77 -13.83 -3.73
CA GLN A 37 -1.24 -15.19 -3.45
C GLN A 37 -2.78 -15.27 -3.45
N LEU A 38 -3.43 -14.23 -2.95
CA LEU A 38 -4.90 -14.14 -2.87
C LEU A 38 -5.56 -13.60 -4.14
N GLY A 39 -4.80 -13.25 -5.18
CA GLY A 39 -5.33 -12.66 -6.41
C GLY A 39 -5.93 -11.26 -6.22
N LEU A 40 -5.49 -10.54 -5.19
CA LEU A 40 -5.97 -9.21 -4.80
C LEU A 40 -5.03 -8.08 -5.22
N LEU A 41 -3.77 -8.40 -5.55
CA LEU A 41 -2.75 -7.39 -5.89
C LEU A 41 -3.21 -6.43 -7.02
N GLY A 42 -3.95 -6.94 -8.00
CA GLY A 42 -4.47 -6.12 -9.11
C GLY A 42 -5.42 -5.01 -8.67
N LEU A 43 -6.21 -5.20 -7.60
CA LEU A 43 -7.09 -4.16 -7.05
C LEU A 43 -6.28 -3.03 -6.42
N VAL A 44 -5.27 -3.39 -5.63
CA VAL A 44 -4.44 -2.45 -4.89
C VAL A 44 -3.56 -1.60 -5.83
N GLU A 45 -3.14 -2.18 -6.95
CA GLU A 45 -2.38 -1.46 -7.99
C GLU A 45 -3.28 -0.79 -9.06
N ALA A 46 -4.60 -0.84 -8.90
CA ALA A 46 -5.59 -0.30 -9.86
C ALA A 46 -5.31 -0.74 -11.32
N ARG A 47 -4.94 -2.00 -11.52
CA ARG A 47 -4.66 -2.54 -12.87
C ARG A 47 -5.93 -2.53 -13.72
N VAL A 48 -5.76 -2.42 -15.04
CA VAL A 48 -6.86 -2.54 -16.00
C VAL A 48 -7.64 -3.84 -15.74
N GLY A 49 -8.97 -3.75 -15.63
CA GLY A 49 -9.85 -4.88 -15.30
C GLY A 49 -10.00 -5.16 -13.80
N HIS A 50 -9.37 -4.39 -12.92
CA HIS A 50 -9.51 -4.49 -11.46
C HIS A 50 -10.08 -3.22 -10.81
N THR A 51 -10.56 -2.26 -11.60
CA THR A 51 -11.29 -1.08 -11.14
C THR A 51 -12.76 -1.41 -10.86
N LEU A 52 -13.44 -0.55 -10.10
CA LEU A 52 -14.89 -0.66 -9.89
C LEU A 52 -15.60 -0.70 -11.25
N PRO A 53 -16.42 -1.72 -11.53
CA PRO A 53 -17.21 -1.77 -12.77
C PRO A 53 -18.27 -0.67 -12.80
N ASP A 54 -18.50 -0.10 -13.99
CA ASP A 54 -19.63 0.80 -14.21
C ASP A 54 -20.96 0.04 -14.11
N GLU A 55 -22.00 0.70 -13.61
CA GLU A 55 -23.35 0.12 -13.54
C GLU A 55 -23.93 -0.07 -14.95
N ILE A 56 -24.41 -1.29 -15.22
CA ILE A 56 -25.07 -1.63 -16.48
C ILE A 56 -26.57 -1.73 -16.23
N ARG A 57 -27.34 -0.95 -17.01
CA ARG A 57 -28.82 -0.92 -16.98
C ARG A 57 -29.37 -1.23 -18.38
N ASP A 58 -29.28 -2.48 -18.78
CA ASP A 58 -29.65 -2.96 -20.12
C ASP A 58 -30.90 -3.84 -20.14
N ASN A 59 -31.62 -3.94 -19.01
CA ASN A 59 -32.89 -4.65 -18.96
C ASN A 59 -34.01 -3.83 -19.63
N PRO A 60 -34.60 -4.31 -20.74
CA PRO A 60 -35.67 -3.60 -21.43
C PRO A 60 -37.00 -3.54 -20.65
N ASP A 61 -37.24 -4.48 -19.74
CA ASP A 61 -38.46 -4.56 -18.93
C ASP A 61 -38.37 -3.75 -17.64
N ASP A 62 -37.15 -3.43 -17.19
CA ASP A 62 -36.88 -2.65 -15.98
C ASP A 62 -35.62 -1.77 -16.15
N PRO A 63 -35.79 -0.50 -16.58
CA PRO A 63 -34.67 0.41 -16.82
C PRO A 63 -33.86 0.80 -15.57
N GLU A 64 -34.38 0.56 -14.36
CA GLU A 64 -33.67 0.87 -13.11
C GLU A 64 -32.79 -0.30 -12.63
N LEU A 65 -33.04 -1.52 -13.13
CA LEU A 65 -32.31 -2.72 -12.74
C LEU A 65 -30.84 -2.64 -13.16
N ILE A 66 -29.94 -2.72 -12.18
CA ILE A 66 -28.50 -2.89 -12.40
C ILE A 66 -28.22 -4.36 -12.64
N THR A 67 -27.99 -4.74 -13.89
CA THR A 67 -27.85 -6.15 -14.31
C THR A 67 -26.53 -6.76 -13.87
N ASN A 68 -25.50 -5.94 -13.63
CA ASN A 68 -24.21 -6.37 -13.13
C ASN A 68 -24.01 -6.17 -11.60
N ALA A 69 -25.08 -5.96 -10.83
CA ALA A 69 -24.99 -5.69 -9.38
C ALA A 69 -24.12 -6.72 -8.63
N ALA A 70 -24.26 -8.01 -8.94
CA ALA A 70 -23.45 -9.07 -8.32
C ALA A 70 -21.93 -8.93 -8.58
N GLN A 71 -21.53 -8.39 -9.74
CA GLN A 71 -20.13 -8.13 -10.06
C GLN A 71 -19.59 -6.95 -9.26
N ILE A 72 -20.41 -5.90 -9.11
CA ILE A 72 -20.10 -4.73 -8.29
C ILE A 72 -19.95 -5.14 -6.82
N ASP A 73 -20.89 -5.90 -6.27
CA ASP A 73 -20.83 -6.40 -4.89
C ASP A 73 -19.58 -7.27 -4.65
N THR A 74 -19.24 -8.13 -5.61
CA THR A 74 -18.02 -8.95 -5.55
C THR A 74 -16.77 -8.07 -5.55
N TRP A 75 -16.74 -7.00 -6.36
CA TRP A 75 -15.63 -6.05 -6.37
C TRP A 75 -15.51 -5.32 -5.04
N ILE A 76 -16.63 -4.81 -4.50
CA ILE A 76 -16.69 -4.08 -3.22
C ILE A 76 -16.14 -4.97 -2.09
N LEU A 77 -16.56 -6.24 -2.03
CA LEU A 77 -16.07 -7.17 -1.01
C LEU A 77 -14.55 -7.38 -1.11
N ARG A 78 -14.02 -7.51 -2.32
CA ARG A 78 -12.56 -7.67 -2.55
C ARG A 78 -11.80 -6.39 -2.18
N ASP A 79 -12.33 -5.22 -2.50
CA ASP A 79 -11.73 -3.93 -2.10
C ASP A 79 -11.70 -3.77 -0.58
N VAL A 80 -12.82 -4.02 0.11
CA VAL A 80 -12.91 -3.99 1.59
C VAL A 80 -11.92 -4.97 2.22
N THR A 81 -11.77 -6.16 1.63
CA THR A 81 -10.78 -7.15 2.08
C THR A 81 -9.35 -6.61 1.98
N CYS A 82 -8.99 -5.98 0.84
CA CYS A 82 -7.68 -5.35 0.67
C CYS A 82 -7.46 -4.21 1.68
N ARG A 83 -8.46 -3.35 1.89
CA ARG A 83 -8.41 -2.26 2.87
C ARG A 83 -8.19 -2.82 4.28
N ASN A 84 -8.88 -3.91 4.63
CA ASN A 84 -8.71 -4.58 5.91
C ASN A 84 -7.29 -5.13 6.09
N TYR A 85 -6.65 -5.70 5.06
CA TYR A 85 -5.26 -6.14 5.15
C TYR A 85 -4.27 -5.00 5.32
N ILE A 86 -4.46 -3.91 4.56
CA ILE A 86 -3.66 -2.70 4.74
C ILE A 86 -3.83 -2.24 6.19
N PHE A 87 -5.07 -1.98 6.64
CA PHE A 87 -5.34 -1.54 8.02
C PHE A 87 -4.81 -2.48 9.10
N ALA A 88 -4.91 -3.80 8.90
CA ALA A 88 -4.44 -4.77 9.87
C ALA A 88 -2.93 -4.67 10.06
N THR A 89 -2.17 -4.32 9.02
CA THR A 89 -0.71 -4.25 9.04
C THR A 89 -0.15 -2.87 9.32
N LEU A 90 -0.98 -1.88 9.65
CA LEU A 90 -0.55 -0.53 10.04
C LEU A 90 -0.53 -0.32 11.55
N THR A 91 0.41 0.50 12.03
CA THR A 91 0.30 1.14 13.36
C THR A 91 -0.82 2.18 13.38
N LYS A 92 -1.29 2.55 14.58
CA LYS A 92 -2.39 3.52 14.75
C LYS A 92 -2.13 4.87 14.04
N PRO A 93 -0.96 5.52 14.19
CA PRO A 93 -0.70 6.81 13.52
C PRO A 93 -0.76 6.71 12.00
N MET A 94 -0.32 5.58 11.43
CA MET A 94 -0.35 5.37 9.98
C MET A 94 -1.78 5.23 9.45
N LYS A 95 -2.72 4.69 10.24
CA LYS A 95 -4.13 4.54 9.87
C LYS A 95 -4.85 5.89 9.73
N GLU A 96 -4.51 6.86 10.57
CA GLU A 96 -5.15 8.17 10.60
C GLU A 96 -5.02 8.90 9.25
N GLY A 97 -3.88 8.70 8.58
CA GLY A 97 -3.65 9.21 7.24
C GLY A 97 -4.53 8.59 6.14
N LEU A 98 -5.25 7.49 6.40
CA LEU A 98 -5.98 6.74 5.38
C LEU A 98 -7.51 6.81 5.52
N TYR A 99 -8.05 7.46 6.56
CA TYR A 99 -9.49 7.53 6.76
C TYR A 99 -10.24 8.25 5.63
N SER A 100 -9.56 9.11 4.87
CA SER A 100 -10.12 9.80 3.72
C SER A 100 -10.06 8.99 2.41
N CYS A 101 -9.56 7.75 2.43
CA CYS A 101 -9.40 6.92 1.25
C CYS A 101 -10.57 5.93 1.12
N ASP A 102 -11.27 6.00 -0.02
CA ASP A 102 -12.46 5.17 -0.26
C ASP A 102 -12.14 3.79 -0.82
N THR A 103 -10.98 3.62 -1.46
CA THR A 103 -10.55 2.35 -2.09
C THR A 103 -9.18 1.90 -1.58
N ALA A 104 -8.93 0.59 -1.67
CA ALA A 104 -7.62 0.01 -1.38
C ALA A 104 -6.52 0.61 -2.27
N ALA A 105 -6.84 0.86 -3.54
CA ALA A 105 -5.94 1.53 -4.47
C ALA A 105 -5.55 2.92 -3.97
N ALA A 106 -6.53 3.74 -3.56
CA ALA A 106 -6.26 5.07 -3.02
C ALA A 106 -5.37 5.03 -1.76
N MET A 107 -5.62 4.07 -0.86
CA MET A 107 -4.76 3.85 0.32
C MET A 107 -3.33 3.51 -0.09
N TRP A 108 -3.18 2.58 -1.03
CA TRP A 108 -1.87 2.13 -1.49
C TRP A 108 -1.09 3.22 -2.20
N THR A 109 -1.72 3.94 -3.14
CA THR A 109 -1.12 5.08 -3.82
C THR A 109 -0.66 6.15 -2.83
N LYS A 110 -1.44 6.43 -1.79
CA LYS A 110 -1.07 7.40 -0.76
C LYS A 110 0.16 6.96 0.03
N LEU A 111 0.21 5.70 0.48
CA LEU A 111 1.36 5.17 1.20
C LEU A 111 2.60 5.08 0.29
N ASP A 112 2.44 4.59 -0.94
CA ASP A 112 3.55 4.47 -1.91
C ASP A 112 4.13 5.84 -2.25
N SER A 113 3.29 6.82 -2.60
CA SER A 113 3.77 8.17 -2.90
C SER A 113 4.49 8.80 -1.72
N GLN A 114 3.94 8.71 -0.51
CA GLN A 114 4.55 9.36 0.67
C GLN A 114 5.89 8.73 1.10
N TYR A 115 6.01 7.40 1.07
CA TYR A 115 7.14 6.72 1.71
C TYR A 115 8.17 6.21 0.70
N ARG A 116 7.80 6.03 -0.56
CA ARG A 116 8.76 5.70 -1.62
C ARG A 116 9.62 6.90 -1.99
N LEU A 117 9.05 8.13 -1.98
CA LEU A 117 9.81 9.38 -2.14
C LEU A 117 10.79 9.60 -0.98
N ARG A 118 10.32 9.46 0.27
CA ARG A 118 11.19 9.59 1.46
C ARG A 118 12.34 8.60 1.47
N ALA A 119 12.14 7.37 1.00
CA ALA A 119 13.23 6.41 0.89
C ALA A 119 14.32 6.86 -0.11
N ALA A 120 13.92 7.49 -1.22
CA ALA A 120 14.86 8.02 -2.21
C ALA A 120 15.57 9.29 -1.71
N GLU A 121 14.85 10.19 -1.04
CA GLU A 121 15.41 11.40 -0.43
C GLU A 121 16.39 11.07 0.71
N ASN A 122 16.03 10.15 1.60
CA ASN A 122 16.91 9.70 2.68
C ASN A 122 18.19 9.06 2.14
N LEU A 123 18.11 8.30 1.04
CA LEU A 123 19.30 7.76 0.39
C LEU A 123 20.20 8.87 -0.15
N HIS A 124 19.62 9.90 -0.78
CA HIS A 124 20.39 11.04 -1.28
C HIS A 124 21.11 11.81 -0.16
N LEU A 125 20.43 12.07 0.95
CA LEU A 125 21.00 12.68 2.15
C LEU A 125 22.17 11.86 2.71
N LEU A 126 22.02 10.54 2.84
CA LEU A 126 23.11 9.67 3.28
C LEU A 126 24.33 9.72 2.36
N TRP A 127 24.11 9.80 1.05
CA TRP A 127 25.21 9.98 0.10
C TRP A 127 25.89 11.33 0.27
N GLN A 128 25.12 12.42 0.43
CA GLN A 128 25.68 13.76 0.69
C GLN A 128 26.52 13.76 1.97
N GLU A 129 26.00 13.23 3.08
CA GLU A 129 26.74 13.13 4.35
C GLU A 129 28.02 12.29 4.21
N PHE A 130 27.96 11.16 3.49
CA PHE A 130 29.15 10.33 3.22
C PHE A 130 30.20 11.08 2.40
N TYR A 131 29.79 11.78 1.34
CA TYR A 131 30.70 12.57 0.53
C TYR A 131 31.27 13.74 1.32
N ASP A 132 30.47 14.47 2.09
CA ASP A 132 30.93 15.58 2.94
C ASP A 132 31.91 15.10 4.03
N PHE A 133 31.67 13.93 4.62
CA PHE A 133 32.61 13.28 5.54
C PHE A 133 33.93 12.93 4.86
N SER A 134 33.88 12.38 3.65
CA SER A 134 35.10 12.07 2.87
C SER A 134 35.87 13.31 2.41
N HIS A 135 35.19 14.46 2.30
CA HIS A 135 35.74 15.72 1.82
C HIS A 135 36.31 16.59 2.95
N GLN A 136 36.30 16.20 4.22
CA GLN A 136 37.03 16.92 5.28
C GLN A 136 38.53 16.60 5.25
N PRO A 137 39.40 17.44 4.65
CA PRO A 137 40.82 17.19 4.56
C PRO A 137 41.48 18.06 5.64
N GLY A 138 41.44 17.64 6.91
CA GLY A 138 41.80 18.62 7.94
C GLY A 138 41.76 18.21 9.41
N MET A 139 42.21 17.00 9.76
CA MET A 139 42.71 16.75 11.13
C MET A 139 44.12 16.16 11.12
N LEU A 140 45.01 16.79 10.34
CA LEU A 140 46.46 16.64 10.44
C LEU A 140 47.13 18.03 10.46
N ASN A 141 46.66 18.95 11.30
CA ASN A 141 47.52 20.03 11.80
C ASN A 141 48.10 19.60 13.14
N PHE A 142 48.98 18.60 13.07
CA PHE A 142 49.95 18.37 14.14
C PHE A 142 50.81 19.63 14.24
N ILE A 143 50.77 20.20 15.44
CA ILE A 143 51.77 21.06 16.07
C ILE A 143 53.16 20.84 15.44
N MET A 144 53.79 21.92 14.97
CA MET A 144 55.22 22.23 15.09
C MET A 144 55.54 23.44 14.19
N HIS A 145 55.43 24.64 14.77
CA HIS A 145 56.23 25.78 14.35
C HIS A 145 57.07 26.21 15.56
N ASN A 146 58.38 25.99 15.40
CA ASN A 146 59.56 26.61 16.02
C ASN A 146 59.53 26.98 17.50
#